data_AF-A0A840P6R4-F1
#
_entry.id   AF-A0A840P6R4-F1
#
_cell.length_a   1.000
_cell.length_b   1.000
_cell.length_c   1.000
_cell.angle_alpha   90.00
_cell.angle_beta   90.00
_cell.angle_gamma   90.00
#
_symmetry.space_group_name_H-M   'P 1'
#
loop_
_entity.id
_entity.type
_entity.pdbx_description
1 polymer ?
#
loop_
_entity_poly.entity_id
_entity_poly.type
_entity_poly.pdbx_seq_one_letter_code
_entity_poly.pdbx_strand_id
1 'polypeptide(L)'
;MSEDTEPGGTPAESGGEAATPAAWVEANRHRLPRTYAEFSRFPIAHRRAIYNALGPSARSALWVEQLTRYLDANPGLPAEQRQVLTDAMALLRDERAHRHDAAGLPLLHEELRRLEARGIAAFGRDRARDLFATLGPPEGGPPPR
;
A
#
# COMPACT_ATOMS: atom_id res chain seq x y z
N MET A 1 -40.58 11.10 21.71
CA MET A 1 -40.13 12.07 20.70
C MET A 1 -38.66 12.29 21.00
N SER A 2 -37.78 11.51 20.36
CA SER A 2 -37.01 11.92 19.16
C SER A 2 -35.95 12.95 19.59
N GLU A 3 -34.64 12.82 19.41
CA GLU A 3 -33.76 12.15 18.44
C GLU A 3 -32.44 11.82 19.18
N ASP A 4 -31.78 10.68 18.96
CA ASP A 4 -30.86 10.40 17.85
C ASP A 4 -29.70 11.42 17.74
N THR A 5 -28.49 10.98 18.10
CA THR A 5 -27.25 11.19 17.32
C THR A 5 -26.04 10.73 18.15
N GLU A 6 -25.52 9.56 17.82
CA GLU A 6 -24.11 9.22 18.08
C GLU A 6 -23.25 9.99 17.07
N PRO A 7 -22.24 10.79 17.47
CA PRO A 7 -21.26 11.27 16.52
C PRO A 7 -20.17 10.21 16.35
N GLY A 8 -20.49 9.16 15.59
CA GLY A 8 -19.51 8.36 14.86
C GLY A 8 -18.91 9.20 13.73
N GLY A 9 -18.15 10.23 14.09
CA GLY A 9 -17.54 11.18 13.17
C GLY A 9 -16.44 10.51 12.35
N THR A 10 -16.80 9.98 11.19
CA THR A 10 -15.87 9.77 10.09
C THR A 10 -15.23 11.12 9.78
N PRO A 11 -13.89 11.30 9.77
CA PRO A 11 -13.28 12.57 9.39
C PRO A 11 -13.25 12.66 7.86
N ALA A 12 -14.42 12.73 7.27
CA ALA A 12 -14.67 13.41 6.01
C ALA A 12 -15.65 14.51 6.39
N GLU A 13 -15.42 15.74 5.92
CA GLU A 13 -16.26 16.93 6.16
C GLU A 13 -15.79 17.86 7.29
N SER A 14 -14.75 18.62 6.96
CA SER A 14 -14.75 20.06 7.23
C SER A 14 -14.06 20.73 6.05
N GLY A 15 -14.86 21.46 5.27
CA GLY A 15 -14.45 22.08 4.02
C GLY A 15 -13.48 23.23 4.21
N GLY A 16 -12.42 23.19 3.41
CA GLY A 16 -11.57 24.31 3.05
C GLY A 16 -10.90 23.91 1.74
N GLU A 17 -11.27 24.57 0.64
CA GLU A 17 -10.64 24.57 -0.69
C GLU A 17 -9.93 23.27 -1.08
N ALA A 18 -10.55 22.42 -1.92
CA ALA A 18 -10.07 21.10 -2.38
C ALA A 18 -8.54 20.93 -2.29
N ALA A 19 -8.07 20.61 -1.08
CA ALA A 19 -6.66 20.67 -0.79
C ALA A 19 -6.02 19.57 -1.63
N THR A 20 -5.02 19.94 -2.44
CA THR A 20 -4.30 18.91 -3.21
C THR A 20 -3.81 17.82 -2.24
N PRO A 21 -3.68 16.56 -2.68
CA PRO A 21 -3.18 15.48 -1.83
C PRO A 21 -1.88 15.84 -1.08
N ALA A 22 -1.01 16.62 -1.71
CA ALA A 22 0.21 17.14 -1.10
C ALA A 22 -0.07 18.16 0.02
N ALA A 23 -0.97 19.13 -0.20
CA ALA A 23 -1.36 20.11 0.81
C ALA A 23 -2.04 19.45 2.02
N TRP A 24 -2.88 18.44 1.80
CA TRP A 24 -3.48 17.66 2.89
C TRP A 24 -2.41 16.91 3.70
N VAL A 25 -1.45 16.26 3.03
CA VAL A 25 -0.34 15.56 3.70
C VAL A 25 0.50 16.52 4.53
N GLU A 26 0.78 17.72 4.01
CA GLU A 26 1.54 18.74 4.74
C GLU A 26 0.81 19.17 6.02
N ALA A 27 -0.49 19.46 5.92
CA ALA A 27 -1.31 19.83 7.06
C ALA A 27 -1.46 18.69 8.09
N ASN A 28 -1.30 17.43 7.66
CA ASN A 28 -1.52 16.25 8.48
C ASN A 28 -0.24 15.43 8.76
N ARG A 29 0.97 16.00 8.60
CA ARG A 29 2.24 15.25 8.73
C ARG A 29 2.36 14.41 10.00
N HIS A 30 1.88 14.91 11.13
CA HIS A 30 1.94 14.20 12.41
C HIS A 30 0.82 13.17 12.62
N ARG A 31 -0.17 13.15 11.73
CA ARG A 31 -1.38 12.31 11.77
C ARG A 31 -1.53 11.43 10.54
N LEU A 32 -0.45 11.24 9.76
CA LEU A 32 -0.50 10.40 8.58
C LEU A 32 -0.85 8.95 8.95
N PRO A 33 -1.66 8.26 8.12
CA PRO A 33 -1.96 6.85 8.30
C PRO A 33 -0.69 6.02 8.41
N ARG A 34 -0.60 5.19 9.44
CA ARG A 34 0.53 4.26 9.63
C ARG A 34 0.13 2.79 9.49
N THR A 35 -1.17 2.51 9.47
CA THR A 35 -1.69 1.17 9.26
C THR A 35 -2.23 1.01 7.84
N TYR A 36 -2.18 -0.22 7.33
CA TYR A 36 -2.75 -0.54 6.02
C TYR A 36 -4.26 -0.26 5.95
N ALA A 37 -4.99 -0.54 7.04
CA ALA A 37 -6.44 -0.35 7.12
C ALA A 37 -6.85 1.13 6.98
N GLU A 38 -6.09 2.05 7.58
CA GLU A 38 -6.32 3.49 7.42
C GLU A 38 -5.85 3.96 6.04
N PHE A 39 -4.66 3.53 5.61
CA PHE A 39 -4.05 3.93 4.35
C PHE A 39 -4.90 3.55 3.12
N SER A 40 -5.43 2.32 3.09
CA SER A 40 -6.20 1.79 1.96
C SER A 40 -7.55 2.48 1.72
N ARG A 41 -8.08 3.23 2.71
CA ARG A 41 -9.33 4.00 2.60
C ARG A 41 -9.20 5.27 1.75
N PHE A 42 -7.97 5.75 1.55
CA PHE A 42 -7.73 6.96 0.77
C PHE A 42 -7.76 6.68 -0.75
N PRO A 43 -8.17 7.65 -1.58
CA PRO A 43 -7.98 7.58 -3.04
C PRO A 43 -6.50 7.42 -3.43
N ILE A 44 -6.20 6.84 -4.59
CA ILE A 44 -4.84 6.51 -5.03
C ILE A 44 -3.92 7.74 -5.04
N ALA A 45 -4.43 8.91 -5.42
CA ALA A 45 -3.67 10.16 -5.41
C ALA A 45 -3.22 10.54 -4.00
N HIS A 46 -4.08 10.35 -3.00
CA HIS A 46 -3.76 10.55 -1.58
C HIS A 46 -2.82 9.48 -1.05
N ARG A 47 -3.05 8.20 -1.39
CA ARG A 47 -2.17 7.10 -1.01
C ARG A 47 -0.73 7.33 -1.50
N ARG A 48 -0.56 7.82 -2.73
CA ARG A 48 0.76 8.18 -3.29
C ARG A 48 1.40 9.34 -2.51
N ALA A 49 0.64 10.40 -2.21
CA ALA A 49 1.15 11.53 -1.44
C ALA A 49 1.55 11.11 -0.02
N ILE A 50 0.71 10.34 0.68
CA ILE A 50 0.97 9.80 2.02
C ILE A 50 2.22 8.92 1.98
N TYR A 51 2.28 7.96 1.07
CA TYR A 51 3.42 7.05 0.95
C TYR A 51 4.74 7.81 0.78
N ASN A 52 4.75 8.85 -0.07
CA ASN A 52 5.93 9.69 -0.28
C ASN A 52 6.35 10.50 0.97
N ALA A 53 5.42 10.81 1.88
CA ALA A 53 5.73 11.47 3.14
C ALA A 53 6.09 10.50 4.28
N LEU A 54 5.77 9.21 4.14
CA LEU A 54 6.15 8.19 5.11
C LEU A 54 7.65 7.88 5.06
N GLY A 55 8.23 7.57 6.21
CA GLY A 55 9.59 7.04 6.31
C GLY A 55 9.71 5.58 5.85
N PRO A 56 10.94 5.08 5.63
CA PRO A 56 11.19 3.73 5.09
C PRO A 56 10.52 2.60 5.88
N SER A 57 10.58 2.65 7.22
CA SER A 57 9.98 1.65 8.10
C SER A 57 8.45 1.56 7.94
N ALA A 58 7.76 2.69 7.87
CA ALA A 58 6.31 2.73 7.68
C ALA A 58 5.91 2.24 6.27
N ARG A 59 6.70 2.58 5.25
CA ARG A 59 6.48 2.07 3.87
C ARG A 59 6.64 0.54 3.82
N SER A 60 7.69 0.01 4.44
CA SER A 60 7.93 -1.43 4.55
C SER A 60 6.75 -2.14 5.23
N ALA A 61 6.32 -1.64 6.38
CA ALA A 61 5.19 -2.22 7.13
C ALA A 61 3.90 -2.31 6.29
N LEU A 62 3.56 -1.27 5.52
CA LEU A 62 2.38 -1.28 4.67
C LEU A 62 2.45 -2.35 3.57
N TRP A 63 3.60 -2.51 2.93
CA TRP A 63 3.80 -3.53 1.89
C TRP A 63 3.74 -4.94 2.45
N VAL A 64 4.41 -5.19 3.57
CA VAL A 64 4.39 -6.51 4.23
C VAL A 64 2.97 -6.87 4.66
N GLU A 65 2.22 -5.92 5.20
CA GLU A 65 0.83 -6.10 5.59
C GLU A 65 -0.07 -6.42 4.39
N GLN A 66 0.08 -5.73 3.25
CA GLN A 66 -0.67 -6.04 2.03
C GLN A 66 -0.47 -7.49 1.58
N LEU A 67 0.79 -7.93 1.50
CA LEU A 67 1.12 -9.27 1.01
C LEU A 67 0.70 -10.36 2.00
N THR A 68 0.81 -10.08 3.30
CA THR A 68 0.32 -10.98 4.36
C THR A 68 -1.20 -11.17 4.24
N ARG A 69 -1.96 -10.07 4.13
CA ARG A 69 -3.41 -10.13 3.92
C ARG A 69 -3.79 -10.90 2.67
N TYR A 70 -3.04 -10.73 1.59
CA TYR A 70 -3.30 -11.47 0.35
C TYR A 70 -3.04 -12.97 0.52
N LEU A 71 -1.97 -13.37 1.21
CA LEU A 71 -1.70 -14.78 1.53
C LEU A 71 -2.80 -15.40 2.38
N ASP A 72 -3.23 -14.69 3.42
CA ASP A 72 -4.27 -15.17 4.36
C ASP A 72 -5.63 -15.30 3.67
N ALA A 73 -5.97 -14.35 2.78
CA ALA A 73 -7.21 -14.40 2.00
C ALA A 73 -7.20 -15.46 0.90
N ASN A 74 -6.05 -16.01 0.53
CA ASN A 74 -5.91 -16.97 -0.57
C ASN A 74 -5.14 -18.24 -0.12
N PRO A 75 -5.71 -19.05 0.79
CA PRO A 75 -5.02 -20.24 1.32
C PRO A 75 -4.72 -21.28 0.23
N GLY A 76 -5.48 -21.30 -0.88
CA GLY A 76 -5.31 -22.21 -2.01
C GLY A 76 -4.28 -21.78 -3.06
N LEU A 77 -3.46 -20.75 -2.81
CA LEU A 77 -2.43 -20.33 -3.77
C LEU A 77 -1.47 -21.47 -4.11
N PRO A 78 -1.18 -21.70 -5.42
CA PRO A 78 -0.10 -22.57 -5.86
C PRO A 78 1.22 -22.26 -5.17
N ALA A 79 2.05 -23.29 -4.99
CA ALA A 79 3.34 -23.15 -4.31
C ALA A 79 4.23 -22.06 -4.93
N GLU A 80 4.24 -21.95 -6.26
CA GLU A 80 4.99 -20.94 -6.99
C GLU A 80 4.53 -19.50 -6.67
N GLN A 81 3.22 -19.25 -6.69
CA GLN A 81 2.64 -17.96 -6.33
C GLN A 81 2.94 -17.59 -4.87
N ARG A 82 2.85 -18.56 -3.96
CA ARG A 82 3.19 -18.37 -2.55
C ARG A 82 4.66 -18.05 -2.34
N GLN A 83 5.54 -18.69 -3.10
CA GLN A 83 6.98 -18.42 -3.03
C GLN A 83 7.29 -16.99 -3.48
N VAL A 84 6.71 -16.54 -4.59
CA VAL A 84 6.88 -15.15 -5.07
C VAL A 84 6.44 -14.14 -4.02
N LEU A 85 5.31 -14.36 -3.34
CA LEU A 85 4.82 -13.48 -2.27
C LEU A 85 5.76 -13.49 -1.06
N THR A 86 6.29 -14.65 -0.69
CA THR A 86 7.24 -14.79 0.42
C THR A 86 8.55 -14.05 0.13
N ASP A 87 9.06 -14.18 -1.09
CA ASP A 87 10.27 -13.49 -1.52
C ASP A 87 10.05 -11.98 -1.62
N ALA A 88 8.89 -11.56 -2.12
CA ALA A 88 8.50 -10.15 -2.13
C ALA A 88 8.50 -9.56 -0.72
N MET A 89 7.90 -10.26 0.25
CA MET A 89 7.90 -9.82 1.66
C MET A 89 9.31 -9.76 2.23
N ALA A 90 10.18 -10.72 1.93
CA ALA A 90 11.57 -10.71 2.40
C ALA A 90 12.33 -9.49 1.87
N LEU A 91 12.14 -9.15 0.59
CA LEU A 91 12.76 -7.97 -0.03
C LEU A 91 12.18 -6.65 0.53
N LEU A 92 10.86 -6.57 0.67
CA LEU A 92 10.15 -5.37 1.14
C LEU A 92 10.25 -5.18 2.67
N ARG A 93 10.74 -6.17 3.42
CA ARG A 93 11.13 -6.00 4.83
C ARG A 93 12.42 -5.21 5.00
N ASP A 94 13.27 -5.17 3.97
CA ASP A 94 14.48 -4.36 4.03
C ASP A 94 14.11 -2.88 3.85
N GLU A 95 14.24 -2.08 4.91
CA GLU A 95 13.98 -0.64 4.87
C GLU A 95 14.84 0.09 3.83
N ARG A 96 15.99 -0.49 3.43
CA ARG A 96 16.84 0.04 2.35
C ARG A 96 16.07 0.08 1.02
N ALA A 97 15.11 -0.84 0.82
CA ALA A 97 14.25 -0.87 -0.35
C ALA A 97 13.29 0.33 -0.45
N HIS A 98 13.06 1.02 0.68
CA HIS A 98 12.07 2.10 0.79
C HIS A 98 12.67 3.49 0.94
N ARG A 99 14.01 3.60 0.95
CA ARG A 99 14.69 4.90 0.96
C ARG A 99 14.56 5.61 -0.39
N HIS A 100 14.67 6.93 -0.36
CA HIS A 100 14.63 7.74 -1.60
C HIS A 100 15.82 7.46 -2.53
N ASP A 101 16.97 7.03 -1.98
CA ASP A 101 18.17 6.67 -2.73
C ASP A 101 18.23 5.20 -3.17
N ALA A 102 17.20 4.41 -2.84
CA ALA A 102 17.16 2.97 -3.10
C ALA A 102 17.34 2.62 -4.59
N ALA A 103 16.84 3.48 -5.49
CA ALA A 103 17.00 3.32 -6.93
C ALA A 103 18.47 3.38 -7.39
N GLY A 104 19.36 3.96 -6.58
CA GLY A 104 20.79 4.01 -6.82
C GLY A 104 21.55 2.75 -6.38
N LEU A 105 20.89 1.77 -5.77
CA LEU A 105 21.49 0.50 -5.33
C LEU A 105 21.32 -0.56 -6.44
N PRO A 106 22.38 -0.91 -7.19
CA PRO A 106 22.24 -1.76 -8.39
C PRO A 106 21.69 -3.15 -8.08
N LEU A 107 22.16 -3.76 -6.99
CA LEU A 107 21.72 -5.08 -6.54
C LEU A 107 20.24 -5.09 -6.17
N LEU A 108 19.77 -4.10 -5.42
CA LEU A 108 18.36 -3.98 -5.04
C LEU A 108 17.48 -3.76 -6.29
N HIS A 109 17.93 -2.92 -7.22
CA HIS A 109 17.21 -2.67 -8.46
C HIS A 109 17.08 -3.93 -9.32
N GLU A 110 18.12 -4.77 -9.37
CA GLU A 110 18.07 -6.06 -10.04
C GLU A 110 17.11 -7.04 -9.35
N GLU A 111 17.16 -7.15 -8.02
CA GLU A 111 16.25 -7.99 -7.25
C GLU A 111 14.78 -7.58 -7.44
N LEU A 112 14.48 -6.27 -7.45
CA LEU A 112 13.13 -5.76 -7.73
C LEU A 112 12.66 -6.11 -9.15
N ARG A 113 13.54 -6.00 -10.17
CA ARG A 113 13.20 -6.39 -11.55
C ARG A 113 12.98 -7.90 -11.68
N ARG A 114 13.81 -8.71 -11.02
CA ARG A 114 13.63 -10.17 -10.98
C ARG A 114 12.31 -10.54 -10.30
N LEU A 115 11.97 -9.85 -9.21
CA LEU A 115 10.71 -10.05 -8.51
C LEU A 115 9.51 -9.69 -9.40
N GLU A 116 9.56 -8.58 -10.12
CA GLU A 116 8.51 -8.18 -11.07
C GLU A 116 8.32 -9.24 -12.16
N ALA A 117 9.40 -9.72 -12.77
CA ALA A 117 9.34 -10.76 -13.80
C ALA A 117 8.70 -12.05 -13.28
N ARG A 118 9.10 -12.51 -12.08
CA ARG A 118 8.49 -13.69 -11.44
C ARG A 118 7.03 -13.46 -11.05
N GLY A 119 6.69 -12.26 -10.58
CA GLY A 119 5.31 -11.85 -10.31
C GLY A 119 4.43 -11.94 -11.56
N ILE A 120 4.91 -11.42 -12.68
CA ILE A 120 4.19 -11.49 -13.96
C ILE A 120 4.04 -12.93 -14.43
N ALA A 121 5.08 -13.76 -14.31
CA ALA A 121 5.02 -15.17 -14.68
C ALA A 121 4.01 -15.95 -13.82
N ALA A 122 4.02 -15.74 -12.51
CA ALA A 122 3.19 -16.49 -11.57
C ALA A 122 1.72 -16.02 -11.53
N PHE A 123 1.46 -14.71 -11.65
CA PHE A 123 0.14 -14.12 -11.46
C PHE A 123 -0.49 -13.53 -12.73
N GLY A 124 0.28 -13.39 -13.80
CA GLY A 124 -0.10 -12.56 -14.94
C GLY A 124 0.13 -11.07 -14.68
N ARG A 125 0.19 -10.29 -15.76
CA ARG A 125 0.61 -8.89 -15.72
C ARG A 125 -0.28 -7.99 -14.86
N ASP A 126 -1.60 -8.12 -14.97
CA ASP A 126 -2.52 -7.22 -14.27
C ASP A 126 -2.55 -7.49 -12.78
N ARG A 127 -2.65 -8.76 -12.38
CA ARG A 127 -2.61 -9.13 -10.96
C ARG A 127 -1.24 -8.87 -10.33
N ALA A 128 -0.14 -9.06 -11.05
CA ALA A 128 1.17 -8.66 -10.57
C ALA A 128 1.27 -7.14 -10.33
N ARG A 129 0.70 -6.32 -11.23
CA ARG A 129 0.64 -4.86 -11.04
C ARG A 129 -0.17 -4.49 -9.78
N ASP A 130 -1.32 -5.12 -9.57
CA ASP A 130 -2.15 -4.85 -8.40
C ASP A 130 -1.43 -5.22 -7.10
N LEU A 131 -0.69 -6.34 -7.09
CA LEU A 131 -0.03 -6.85 -5.90
C LEU A 131 1.29 -6.17 -5.57
N PHE A 132 2.06 -5.78 -6.58
CA PHE A 132 3.46 -5.34 -6.40
C PHE A 132 3.72 -3.89 -6.82
N ALA A 133 2.80 -3.23 -7.54
CA ALA A 133 2.98 -1.85 -7.97
C ALA A 133 1.95 -0.88 -7.35
N THR A 134 0.82 -1.39 -6.86
CA THR A 134 -0.21 -0.57 -6.22
C THR A 134 -0.36 -0.96 -4.76
N LEU A 135 -0.19 0.01 -3.86
CA LEU A 135 -0.43 -0.18 -2.42
C LEU A 135 -1.87 0.22 -2.09
N GLY A 136 -2.61 -0.70 -1.51
CA GLY A 136 -4.06 -0.62 -1.34
C GLY A 136 -4.83 -1.21 -2.53
N PRO A 137 -6.16 -1.36 -2.41
CA PRO A 137 -7.00 -1.92 -3.47
C PRO A 137 -6.98 -1.04 -4.73
N PRO A 138 -7.11 -1.64 -5.93
CA PRO A 138 -7.24 -0.89 -7.17
C PRO A 138 -8.48 0.02 -7.12
N GLU A 139 -8.37 1.23 -7.68
CA GLU A 139 -9.53 2.12 -7.77
C GLU A 139 -10.59 1.52 -8.71
N GLY A 140 -11.85 1.50 -8.25
CA GLY A 140 -12.95 0.88 -8.99
C GLY A 140 -13.07 -0.63 -8.83
N GLY A 141 -12.24 -1.26 -7.99
CA GLY A 141 -12.45 -2.65 -7.54
C GLY A 141 -13.63 -2.74 -6.55
N PRO A 142 -14.31 -3.90 -6.44
CA PRO A 142 -15.32 -4.10 -5.41
C PRO A 142 -14.71 -3.86 -4.03
N PRO A 143 -15.46 -3.28 -3.07
CA PRO A 143 -14.95 -3.08 -1.72
C PRO A 143 -14.51 -4.43 -1.12
N PRO A 144 -13.47 -4.44 -0.27
CA PRO A 144 -13.09 -5.66 0.43
C PRO A 144 -14.31 -6.20 1.20
N ARG A 145 -14.65 -7.47 0.97
CA ARG A 145 -15.71 -8.17 1.68
C ARG A 145 -15.27 -8.56 3.09
#